data_AF-A0A968A260-F1
#
_entry.id   AF-A0A968A260-F1
#
_cell.length_a   1.000
_cell.length_b   1.000
_cell.length_c   1.000
_cell.angle_alpha   90.00
_cell.angle_beta   90.00
_cell.angle_gamma   90.00
#
_symmetry.space_group_name_H-M   'P 1'
#
loop_
_entity.id
_entity.type
_entity.pdbx_description
1 polymer ?
#
loop_
_entity_poly.entity_id
_entity_poly.type
_entity_poly.pdbx_seq_one_letter_code
_entity_poly.pdbx_strand_id
1 'polypeptide(L)'
;NLRNFQLVCNDRYRLPDTDIWLGPGEKFQLVYTDAQTFFDNMISSGDNVYLYNDKDNLYDMVGWSTAHLMGMSALRVPDGFGTYQGYDDATSEAAGWVFNTPNKLLITEISD
;
A
#
# COMPACT_ATOMS: atom_id res chain seq x y z
N ASN A 1 14.57 5.72 6.41
CA ASN A 1 15.11 5.83 5.03
C ASN A 1 14.53 4.70 4.20
N LEU A 2 13.83 5.00 3.10
CA LEU A 2 13.24 4.03 2.16
C LEU A 2 14.06 3.82 0.88
N ARG A 3 15.29 4.35 0.83
CA ARG A 3 16.21 4.16 -0.29
C ARG A 3 16.30 2.68 -0.68
N ASN A 4 16.13 2.38 -1.98
CA ASN A 4 16.18 1.02 -2.55
C ASN A 4 15.17 0.00 -1.98
N PHE A 5 14.18 0.45 -1.18
CA PHE A 5 13.05 -0.41 -0.83
C PHE A 5 12.30 -0.81 -2.10
N GLN A 6 11.48 -1.84 -2.00
CA GLN A 6 10.81 -2.42 -3.14
C GLN A 6 9.35 -2.68 -2.83
N LEU A 7 8.47 -2.20 -3.69
CA LEU A 7 7.06 -2.57 -3.72
C LEU A 7 6.89 -3.71 -4.72
N VAL A 8 6.24 -4.79 -4.30
CA VAL A 8 6.01 -5.97 -5.14
C VAL A 8 4.52 -6.29 -5.13
N CYS A 9 3.93 -6.34 -6.32
CA CYS A 9 2.60 -6.90 -6.57
C CYS A 9 2.74 -7.95 -7.68
N ASN A 10 2.25 -7.65 -8.90
CA ASN A 10 2.52 -8.43 -10.10
C ASN A 10 3.98 -8.27 -10.58
N ASP A 11 4.50 -7.06 -10.46
CA ASP A 11 5.88 -6.71 -10.78
C ASP A 11 6.57 -6.06 -9.57
N ARG A 12 7.89 -6.01 -9.64
CA ARG A 12 8.74 -5.37 -8.62
C ARG A 12 9.06 -3.93 -9.04
N TYR A 13 8.63 -2.97 -8.24
CA TYR A 13 9.03 -1.57 -8.34
C TYR A 13 10.07 -1.24 -7.26
N ARG A 14 11.29 -0.85 -7.68
CA ARG A 14 12.33 -0.39 -6.77
C ARG A 14 12.21 1.12 -6.56
N LEU A 15 12.14 1.55 -5.31
CA LEU A 15 12.17 2.97 -4.94
C LEU A 15 13.53 3.58 -5.33
N PRO A 16 13.58 4.91 -5.58
CA PRO A 16 14.80 5.59 -5.99
C PRO A 16 16.02 5.26 -5.13
N ASP A 17 17.20 5.20 -5.76
CA ASP A 17 18.50 5.07 -5.09
C ASP A 17 18.98 6.41 -4.48
N THR A 18 18.04 7.13 -3.89
CA THR A 18 18.25 8.38 -3.15
C THR A 18 17.64 8.23 -1.78
N ASP A 19 18.17 8.95 -0.80
CA ASP A 19 17.62 8.93 0.54
C ASP A 19 16.18 9.47 0.57
N ILE A 20 15.27 8.66 1.13
CA ILE A 20 13.86 9.01 1.33
C ILE A 20 13.60 8.89 2.82
N TRP A 21 13.64 10.01 3.52
CA TRP A 21 13.30 10.08 4.94
C TRP A 21 11.83 10.43 5.07
N LEU A 22 11.11 9.65 5.87
CA LEU A 22 9.73 9.93 6.26
C LEU A 22 9.72 10.15 7.77
N GLY A 23 9.36 11.36 8.18
CA GLY A 23 9.00 11.71 9.55
C GLY A 23 7.51 11.46 9.83
N PRO A 24 7.07 11.74 11.08
CA PRO A 24 5.66 11.63 11.43
C PRO A 24 4.76 12.50 10.52
N GLY A 25 3.79 11.87 9.86
CA GLY A 25 2.83 12.53 8.96
C GLY A 25 3.36 12.78 7.54
N GLU A 26 4.63 12.49 7.25
CA GLU A 26 5.15 12.52 5.88
C GLU A 26 4.77 11.24 5.13
N LYS A 27 4.53 11.38 3.82
CA LYS A 27 4.09 10.28 2.97
C LYS A 27 4.90 10.24 1.69
N PHE A 28 5.24 9.02 1.27
CA PHE A 28 5.69 8.72 -0.08
C PHE A 28 4.53 8.09 -0.85
N GLN A 29 4.28 8.53 -2.08
CA GLN A 29 3.16 8.05 -2.89
C GLN A 29 3.68 7.57 -4.25
N LEU A 30 3.34 6.34 -4.59
CA LEU A 30 3.46 5.84 -5.96
C LEU A 30 2.11 6.07 -6.65
N VAL A 31 2.10 6.87 -7.70
CA VAL A 31 0.89 7.19 -8.47
C VAL A 31 0.98 6.47 -9.81
N TYR A 32 0.03 5.58 -10.07
CA TYR A 32 -0.11 4.93 -11.37
C TYR A 32 -0.80 5.88 -12.35
N THR A 33 -0.21 6.10 -13.53
CA THR A 33 -0.78 7.00 -14.54
C THR A 33 -2.06 6.45 -15.17
N ASP A 34 -2.20 5.12 -15.19
CA ASP A 34 -3.40 4.42 -15.62
C ASP A 34 -3.95 3.60 -14.46
N ALA A 35 -4.65 4.30 -13.56
CA ALA A 35 -5.25 3.68 -12.38
C ALA A 35 -6.33 2.64 -12.76
N GLN A 36 -7.06 2.85 -13.86
CA GLN A 36 -8.11 1.94 -14.30
C GLN A 36 -7.51 0.57 -14.65
N THR A 37 -6.49 0.53 -15.51
CA THR A 37 -5.81 -0.72 -15.86
C THR A 37 -5.17 -1.39 -14.65
N PHE A 38 -4.66 -0.62 -13.67
CA PHE A 38 -4.14 -1.19 -12.43
C PHE A 38 -5.23 -1.95 -11.66
N PHE A 39 -6.40 -1.33 -11.43
CA PHE A 39 -7.50 -1.96 -10.69
C PHE A 39 -8.17 -3.10 -11.48
N ASP A 40 -8.18 -3.05 -12.81
CA ASP A 40 -8.68 -4.14 -13.65
C ASP A 40 -7.86 -5.43 -13.48
N ASN A 41 -6.62 -5.32 -13.00
CA ASN A 41 -5.76 -6.45 -12.66
C ASN A 41 -5.85 -6.88 -11.19
N MET A 42 -6.67 -6.20 -10.37
CA MET A 42 -6.88 -6.49 -8.94
C MET A 42 -8.28 -7.11 -8.66
N ILE A 43 -8.84 -7.77 -9.67
CA ILE A 43 -10.22 -8.27 -9.68
C ILE A 43 -10.37 -9.68 -9.08
N SER A 44 -9.28 -10.31 -8.62
CA SER A 44 -9.31 -11.67 -8.06
C SER A 44 -8.96 -11.68 -6.57
N SER A 45 -9.54 -12.62 -5.84
CA SER A 45 -9.11 -12.91 -4.47
C SER A 45 -7.65 -13.39 -4.47
N GLY A 46 -6.86 -12.92 -3.51
CA GLY A 46 -5.47 -13.34 -3.31
C GLY A 46 -4.42 -12.34 -3.78
N ASP A 47 -4.84 -11.14 -4.19
CA ASP A 47 -3.90 -10.07 -4.52
C ASP A 47 -3.22 -9.53 -3.26
N ASN A 48 -1.93 -9.26 -3.36
CA ASN A 48 -1.12 -8.77 -2.26
C ASN A 48 -0.15 -7.69 -2.73
N VAL A 49 0.10 -6.72 -1.86
CA VAL A 49 1.17 -5.74 -1.99
C VAL A 49 2.18 -6.04 -0.90
N TYR A 50 3.44 -6.26 -1.28
CA TYR A 50 4.54 -6.48 -0.37
C TYR A 50 5.52 -5.32 -0.41
N LEU A 51 6.01 -4.92 0.75
CA LEU A 51 7.12 -3.99 0.91
C LEU A 51 8.34 -4.76 1.39
N TYR A 52 9.39 -4.79 0.58
CA TYR A 52 10.70 -5.33 0.93
C TYR A 52 11.69 -4.18 1.18
N ASN A 53 12.62 -4.39 2.11
CA ASN A 53 13.73 -3.45 2.28
C ASN A 53 14.81 -3.65 1.20
N ASP A 54 15.89 -2.86 1.30
CA ASP A 54 17.04 -2.89 0.38
C ASP A 54 17.83 -4.22 0.37
N LYS A 55 17.54 -5.12 1.32
CA LYS A 55 18.17 -6.44 1.47
C LYS A 55 17.22 -7.59 1.15
N ASP A 56 16.10 -7.31 0.48
CA ASP A 56 15.05 -8.28 0.14
C ASP A 56 14.39 -8.95 1.36
N ASN A 57 14.46 -8.35 2.55
CA ASN A 57 13.66 -8.80 3.69
C ASN A 57 12.26 -8.21 3.62
N LEU A 58 11.25 -9.04 3.87
CA LEU A 58 9.86 -8.58 3.97
C LEU A 58 9.74 -7.62 5.17
N TYR A 59 9.30 -6.40 4.88
CA TYR A 59 9.12 -5.34 5.87
C TYR A 59 7.64 -5.17 6.23
N ASP A 60 6.75 -5.20 5.24
CA ASP A 60 5.31 -5.08 5.43
C ASP A 60 4.53 -5.73 4.27
N MET A 61 3.28 -6.12 4.49
CA MET A 61 2.37 -6.54 3.44
C MET A 61 0.90 -6.29 3.78
N VAL A 62 0.11 -6.09 2.72
CA VAL A 62 -1.35 -6.06 2.77
C VAL A 62 -1.92 -6.90 1.63
N GLY A 63 -2.96 -7.67 1.93
CA GLY A 63 -3.61 -8.57 1.00
C GLY A 63 -5.12 -8.38 0.95
N TRP A 64 -5.72 -8.88 -0.12
CA TRP A 64 -7.16 -8.92 -0.30
C TRP A 64 -7.60 -10.35 -0.63
N SER A 65 -8.43 -10.91 0.24
CA SER A 65 -9.20 -12.15 0.05
C SER A 65 -10.44 -11.92 -0.83
N THR A 66 -10.83 -10.67 -1.08
CA THR A 66 -11.85 -10.28 -2.05
C THR A 66 -11.28 -9.35 -3.14
N ALA A 67 -12.05 -8.99 -4.15
CA ALA A 67 -11.57 -8.10 -5.22
C ALA A 67 -11.32 -6.68 -4.67
N HIS A 68 -10.15 -6.10 -4.96
CA HIS A 68 -9.82 -4.72 -4.57
C HIS A 68 -10.17 -3.75 -5.70
N LEU A 69 -11.40 -3.22 -5.66
CA LEU A 69 -11.94 -2.36 -6.72
C LEU A 69 -11.55 -0.89 -6.54
N MET A 70 -11.65 -0.12 -7.64
CA MET A 70 -11.46 1.33 -7.61
C MET A 70 -12.37 1.99 -6.54
N GLY A 71 -11.79 2.93 -5.79
CA GLY A 71 -12.47 3.62 -4.67
C GLY A 71 -12.33 2.92 -3.31
N MET A 72 -11.81 1.69 -3.29
CA MET A 72 -11.44 1.01 -2.04
C MET A 72 -10.06 1.46 -1.56
N SER A 73 -9.83 1.36 -0.26
CA SER A 73 -8.56 1.74 0.38
C SER A 73 -8.20 0.76 1.47
N ALA A 74 -6.90 0.66 1.78
CA ALA A 74 -6.39 0.02 2.97
C ALA A 74 -5.37 0.94 3.63
N LEU A 75 -5.44 1.06 4.95
CA LEU A 75 -4.49 1.87 5.72
C LEU A 75 -4.25 1.26 7.10
N ARG A 76 -3.13 1.63 7.71
CA ARG A 76 -2.72 1.16 9.03
C ARG A 76 -3.22 2.14 10.11
N VAL A 77 -3.90 1.68 11.15
CA VAL A 77 -4.39 2.51 12.26
C VAL A 77 -3.99 1.91 13.61
N PRO A 78 -3.15 2.60 14.40
CA PRO A 78 -2.29 3.73 14.03
C PRO A 78 -1.22 3.35 12.98
N ASP A 79 -0.65 4.36 12.30
CA ASP A 79 0.50 4.14 11.41
C ASP A 79 1.62 3.37 12.14
N GLY A 80 2.15 2.32 11.48
CA GLY A 80 3.22 1.47 12.03
C GLY A 80 2.82 0.57 13.21
N PHE A 81 1.54 0.48 13.57
CA PHE A 81 1.06 -0.40 14.63
C PHE A 81 0.65 -1.79 14.10
N GLY A 82 0.66 -2.82 14.95
CA GLY A 82 0.22 -4.18 14.62
C GLY A 82 1.34 -5.10 14.11
N THR A 83 1.00 -6.08 13.29
CA THR A 83 1.95 -7.07 12.71
C THR A 83 2.34 -6.66 11.29
N TYR A 84 3.34 -7.33 10.70
CA TYR A 84 3.82 -7.01 9.35
C TYR A 84 2.86 -7.48 8.23
N GLN A 85 1.77 -8.18 8.53
CA GLN A 85 0.87 -8.74 7.51
C GLN A 85 -0.60 -8.56 7.87
N GLY A 86 -1.43 -8.19 6.89
CA GLY A 86 -2.89 -8.19 7.02
C GLY A 86 -3.60 -8.52 5.73
N TYR A 87 -4.83 -9.02 5.86
CA TYR A 87 -5.75 -9.38 4.78
C TYR A 87 -7.12 -8.76 5.04
N ASP A 88 -7.94 -8.42 4.06
CA ASP A 88 -9.32 -7.89 4.24
C ASP A 88 -10.33 -8.85 4.94
N ASP A 89 -9.87 -9.69 5.87
CA ASP A 89 -10.62 -10.55 6.76
C ASP A 89 -10.47 -10.13 8.24
N ALA A 90 -11.06 -10.91 9.14
CA ALA A 90 -11.05 -10.62 10.58
C ALA A 90 -9.65 -10.62 11.23
N THR A 91 -8.60 -11.11 10.54
CA THR A 91 -7.23 -11.08 11.04
C THR A 91 -6.59 -9.68 10.92
N SER A 92 -7.17 -8.79 10.10
CA SER A 92 -6.60 -7.47 9.89
C SER A 92 -6.74 -6.49 11.04
N GLU A 93 -7.81 -6.59 11.83
CA GLU A 93 -7.95 -5.74 13.02
C GLU A 93 -6.79 -5.99 13.99
N ALA A 94 -6.36 -7.26 14.14
CA ALA A 94 -5.22 -7.63 14.97
C ALA A 94 -3.88 -7.16 14.37
N ALA A 95 -3.81 -7.04 13.04
CA ALA A 95 -2.65 -6.56 12.32
C ALA A 95 -2.58 -5.02 12.19
N GLY A 96 -3.60 -4.30 12.66
CA GLY A 96 -3.69 -2.85 12.59
C GLY A 96 -4.14 -2.32 11.22
N TRP A 97 -4.61 -3.18 10.32
CA TRP A 97 -5.10 -2.79 9.00
C TRP A 97 -6.59 -2.51 9.03
N VAL A 98 -7.00 -1.42 8.37
CA VAL A 98 -8.40 -1.03 8.18
C VAL A 98 -8.67 -0.87 6.69
N PHE A 99 -9.77 -1.46 6.23
CA PHE A 99 -10.16 -1.50 4.82
C PHE A 99 -11.39 -0.62 4.56
N ASN A 100 -11.54 -0.17 3.32
CA ASN A 100 -12.70 0.58 2.82
C ASN A 100 -13.05 1.82 3.65
N THR A 101 -12.04 2.44 4.25
CA THR A 101 -12.22 3.75 4.86
C THR A 101 -12.47 4.77 3.74
N PRO A 102 -13.46 5.67 3.88
CA PRO A 102 -13.55 6.82 2.99
C PRO A 102 -12.26 7.59 3.16
N ASN A 103 -11.43 7.57 2.11
CA ASN A 103 -10.17 8.29 2.11
C ASN A 103 -10.47 9.75 2.48
N LYS A 104 -10.01 10.19 3.65
CA LYS A 104 -9.85 11.61 3.96
C LYS A 104 -8.62 12.20 3.25
N LEU A 105 -8.14 11.55 2.18
CA LEU A 105 -7.30 12.19 1.20
C LEU A 105 -8.16 13.25 0.51
N LEU A 106 -8.06 14.50 0.99
CA LEU A 106 -8.31 15.66 0.15
C LEU A 106 -7.38 15.52 -1.07
N ILE A 107 -7.85 14.85 -2.11
CA ILE A 107 -7.38 15.11 -3.46
C ILE A 107 -8.07 16.42 -3.82
N THR A 108 -7.44 17.54 -3.46
CA THR A 108 -7.71 18.77 -4.18
C THR A 108 -7.12 18.53 -5.56
N GLU A 109 -7.99 18.21 -6.53
CA GLU A 109 -7.63 18.34 -7.94
C GLU A 109 -7.16 19.78 -8.12
N ILE A 110 -5.85 19.98 -8.31
CA ILE A 110 -5.38 21.21 -8.94
C ILE A 110 -5.55 20.94 -10.43
N SER A 111 -6.70 21.37 -10.97
CA SER A 111 -6.85 21.56 -12.41
C SER A 111 -5.94 22.71 -12.84
N ASP A 112 -5.27 22.53 -13.99
CA ASP A 112 -4.47 23.57 -14.66
C ASP A 112 -5.22 24.90 -14.85
#